data_AF-A0A957QVT0-F1
#
_entry.id   AF-A0A957QVT0-F1
#
_cell.length_a   1.000
_cell.length_b   1.000
_cell.length_c   1.000
_cell.angle_alpha   90.00
_cell.angle_beta   90.00
_cell.angle_gamma   90.00
#
_symmetry.space_group_name_H-M   'P 1'
#
loop_
_entity.id
_entity.type
_entity.pdbx_description
1 polymer ?
#
loop_
_entity_poly.entity_id
_entity_poly.type
_entity_poly.pdbx_seq_one_letter_code
_entity_poly.pdbx_strand_id
1 'polypeptide(L)'
;MQSSTRSESVPNAMKETYEAIAALTDAFCAEHLNEEYAQVCRSMTATLARKRPSPLLSGKMPTWAAGIVHAVGTVNFAFDKSLTPHITFDTLASHFGLSKSTIGNKSKAIRDTLKVGLMDPDWTIPSRIDSNPMAWMISFNGFVMDARNAPRHIQEAAFAKGLIPYLPAPRDE
;
A
#
# COMPACT_ATOMS: atom_id res chain seq x y z
N MET A 1 -7.73 -5.62 -16.34
CA MET A 1 -6.91 -5.09 -15.23
C MET A 1 -7.69 -5.32 -13.94
N GLN A 2 -7.46 -6.43 -13.24
CA GLN A 2 -7.98 -6.62 -11.89
C GLN A 2 -6.78 -6.54 -10.95
N SER A 3 -6.21 -5.33 -10.81
CA SER A 3 -5.52 -5.03 -9.56
C SER A 3 -6.63 -5.07 -8.50
N SER A 4 -6.49 -5.95 -7.51
CA SER A 4 -7.45 -6.08 -6.40
C SER A 4 -7.49 -4.75 -5.64
N THR A 5 -8.31 -3.79 -6.10
CA THR A 5 -8.56 -2.55 -5.38
C THR A 5 -9.27 -2.93 -4.10
N ARG A 6 -8.54 -2.88 -2.99
CA ARG A 6 -9.09 -3.24 -1.68
C ARG A 6 -10.29 -2.37 -1.37
N SER A 7 -11.27 -2.97 -0.69
CA SER A 7 -12.50 -2.27 -0.33
C SER A 7 -12.23 -1.11 0.61
N GLU A 8 -12.75 0.05 0.23
CA GLU A 8 -12.81 1.27 1.05
C GLU A 8 -14.04 1.30 1.97
N SER A 9 -14.87 0.25 1.96
CA SER A 9 -16.05 0.15 2.82
C SER A 9 -15.68 0.02 4.30
N VAL A 10 -16.34 0.80 5.15
CA VAL A 10 -16.11 0.85 6.60
C VAL A 10 -17.43 0.67 7.38
N PRO A 11 -17.38 0.19 8.64
CA PRO A 11 -18.56 0.18 9.50
C PRO A 11 -19.12 1.59 9.68
N ASN A 12 -20.45 1.75 9.76
CA ASN A 12 -21.11 3.06 9.94
C ASN A 12 -20.52 3.87 11.10
N ALA A 13 -20.23 3.20 12.22
CA ALA A 13 -19.63 3.85 13.40
C ALA A 13 -18.22 4.44 13.16
N MET A 14 -17.53 4.02 12.11
CA MET A 14 -16.19 4.49 11.74
C MET A 14 -16.19 5.46 10.56
N LYS A 15 -17.36 5.74 9.96
CA LYS A 15 -17.45 6.50 8.71
C LYS A 15 -16.82 7.89 8.82
N GLU A 16 -17.19 8.66 9.84
CA GLU A 16 -16.65 10.01 10.05
C GLU A 16 -15.13 10.00 10.28
N THR A 17 -14.62 9.03 11.07
CA THR A 17 -13.19 8.91 11.33
C THR A 17 -12.41 8.53 10.08
N TYR A 18 -12.96 7.61 9.27
CA TYR A 18 -12.39 7.23 7.99
C TYR A 18 -12.35 8.40 7.03
N GLU A 19 -13.47 9.13 6.85
CA GLU A 19 -13.57 10.28 5.94
C GLU A 19 -12.60 11.39 6.33
N ALA A 20 -12.48 11.70 7.62
CA ALA A 20 -11.55 12.73 8.10
C ALA A 20 -10.08 12.37 7.83
N ILE A 21 -9.69 11.10 8.04
CA ILE A 21 -8.32 10.65 7.76
C ILE A 21 -8.07 10.56 6.26
N ALA A 22 -9.03 10.05 5.50
CA ALA A 22 -8.95 9.96 4.04
C ALA A 22 -8.76 11.35 3.42
N ALA A 23 -9.54 12.35 3.84
CA ALA A 23 -9.41 13.71 3.37
C ALA A 23 -7.99 14.29 3.61
N LEU A 24 -7.40 14.01 4.77
CA LEU A 24 -6.03 14.43 5.09
C LEU A 24 -4.99 13.73 4.20
N THR A 25 -5.15 12.43 3.96
CA THR A 25 -4.22 11.69 3.09
C THR A 25 -4.38 12.06 1.62
N ASP A 26 -5.62 12.31 1.17
CA ASP A 26 -5.94 12.68 -0.20
C ASP A 26 -5.37 14.08 -0.52
N ALA A 27 -5.52 15.04 0.39
CA ALA A 27 -4.93 16.37 0.23
C ALA A 27 -3.40 16.31 0.07
N PHE A 28 -2.72 15.54 0.93
CA PHE A 28 -1.28 15.34 0.82
C PHE A 28 -0.89 14.66 -0.49
N CYS A 29 -1.60 13.60 -0.89
CA CYS A 29 -1.27 12.85 -2.10
C CYS A 29 -1.51 13.67 -3.37
N ALA A 30 -2.56 14.48 -3.40
CA ALA A 30 -2.84 15.39 -4.51
C ALA A 30 -1.75 16.47 -4.67
N GLU A 31 -1.19 16.96 -3.57
CA GLU A 31 -0.15 18.00 -3.59
C GLU A 31 1.25 17.45 -3.90
N HIS A 32 1.59 16.26 -3.39
CA HIS A 32 2.99 15.79 -3.37
C HIS A 32 3.23 14.41 -4.00
N LEU A 33 2.18 13.63 -4.29
CA LEU A 33 2.29 12.28 -4.87
C LEU A 33 1.38 12.17 -6.09
N ASN A 34 0.41 11.24 -6.08
CA ASN A 34 -0.59 11.06 -7.11
C ASN A 34 -1.81 10.30 -6.56
N GLU A 35 -2.80 10.07 -7.42
CA GLU A 35 -4.05 9.38 -7.08
C GLU A 35 -3.85 7.91 -6.65
N GLU A 36 -2.85 7.21 -7.19
CA GLU A 36 -2.62 5.80 -6.80
C GLU A 36 -2.20 5.70 -5.32
N TYR A 37 -1.37 6.62 -4.85
CA TYR A 37 -1.03 6.70 -3.42
C TYR A 37 -2.25 7.06 -2.58
N ALA A 38 -3.09 8.00 -3.04
CA ALA A 38 -4.32 8.38 -2.35
C ALA A 38 -5.23 7.16 -2.17
N GLN A 39 -5.45 6.40 -3.24
CA GLN A 39 -6.28 5.19 -3.22
C GLN A 39 -5.73 4.12 -2.26
N VAL A 40 -4.42 3.86 -2.26
CA VAL A 40 -3.82 2.90 -1.33
C VAL A 40 -3.89 3.41 0.12
N CYS A 41 -3.75 4.71 0.35
CA CYS A 41 -3.96 5.33 1.67
C CYS A 41 -5.41 5.11 2.15
N ARG A 42 -6.42 5.38 1.32
CA ARG A 42 -7.84 5.14 1.64
C ARG A 42 -8.09 3.66 1.96
N SER A 43 -7.56 2.75 1.16
CA SER A 43 -7.63 1.31 1.41
C SER A 43 -7.02 0.89 2.74
N MET A 44 -5.89 1.50 3.12
CA MET A 44 -5.22 1.24 4.39
C MET A 44 -6.01 1.79 5.57
N THR A 45 -6.53 3.02 5.46
CA THR A 45 -7.43 3.63 6.44
C THR A 45 -8.68 2.77 6.65
N ALA A 46 -9.33 2.31 5.58
CA ALA A 46 -10.52 1.46 5.67
C ALA A 46 -10.21 0.11 6.36
N THR A 47 -9.03 -0.46 6.08
CA THR A 47 -8.59 -1.71 6.73
C THR A 47 -8.35 -1.52 8.22
N LEU A 48 -7.77 -0.39 8.65
CA LEU A 48 -7.62 -0.02 10.06
C LEU A 48 -8.99 0.24 10.72
N ALA A 49 -9.92 0.89 10.01
CA ALA A 49 -11.28 1.14 10.48
C ALA A 49 -12.06 -0.17 10.76
N ARG A 50 -11.81 -1.23 9.99
CA ARG A 50 -12.47 -2.54 10.16
C ARG A 50 -11.91 -3.41 11.31
N LYS A 51 -10.74 -3.07 11.88
CA LYS A 51 -10.19 -3.80 13.04
C LYS A 51 -11.11 -3.64 14.25
N ARG A 52 -11.09 -4.62 15.18
CA ARG A 52 -11.95 -4.66 16.38
C ARG A 52 -11.12 -4.82 17.67
N PRO A 53 -11.10 -3.83 18.57
CA PRO A 53 -11.53 -2.44 18.34
C PRO A 53 -10.68 -1.77 17.25
N SER A 54 -11.20 -0.72 16.60
CA SER A 54 -10.42 0.01 15.61
C SER A 54 -9.35 0.85 16.32
N PRO A 55 -8.06 0.77 15.93
CA PRO A 55 -7.03 1.59 16.53
C PRO A 55 -7.20 3.08 16.21
N LEU A 56 -7.95 3.42 15.15
CA LEU A 56 -8.23 4.79 14.73
C LEU A 56 -9.07 5.57 15.75
N LEU A 57 -9.75 4.88 16.67
CA LEU A 57 -10.49 5.49 17.79
C LEU A 57 -9.58 6.16 18.83
N SER A 58 -8.26 5.93 18.74
CA SER A 58 -7.28 6.46 19.68
C SER A 58 -6.24 7.33 18.97
N GLY A 59 -5.80 8.41 19.62
CA GLY A 59 -4.80 9.32 19.07
C GLY A 59 -5.36 10.35 18.08
N LYS A 60 -4.49 11.21 17.56
CA LYS A 60 -4.89 12.35 16.70
C LYS A 60 -4.97 11.92 15.24
N MET A 61 -6.00 12.39 14.53
CA MET A 61 -6.20 12.09 13.10
C MET A 61 -5.01 12.49 12.20
N PRO A 62 -4.37 13.68 12.36
CA PRO A 62 -3.18 14.02 11.58
C PRO A 62 -2.02 13.04 11.78
N THR A 63 -1.87 12.48 12.99
CA THR A 63 -0.84 11.47 13.27
C THR A 63 -1.12 10.17 12.52
N TRP A 64 -2.39 9.73 12.46
CA TRP A 64 -2.78 8.57 11.66
C TRP A 64 -2.57 8.82 10.18
N ALA A 65 -3.03 9.94 9.64
CA ALA A 65 -2.86 10.30 8.23
C ALA A 65 -1.37 10.30 7.83
N ALA A 66 -0.52 11.01 8.57
CA ALA A 66 0.92 11.05 8.30
C ALA A 66 1.58 9.66 8.39
N GLY A 67 1.19 8.86 9.37
CA GLY A 67 1.68 7.49 9.54
C GLY A 67 1.27 6.55 8.38
N ILE A 68 0.05 6.71 7.86
CA ILE A 68 -0.47 5.95 6.72
C ILE A 68 0.27 6.33 5.45
N VAL A 69 0.40 7.63 5.15
CA VAL A 69 1.17 8.12 4.00
C VAL A 69 2.61 7.62 4.08
N HIS A 70 3.25 7.69 5.24
CA HIS A 70 4.60 7.17 5.42
C HIS A 70 4.68 5.64 5.22
N ALA A 71 3.69 4.88 5.71
CA ALA A 71 3.66 3.43 5.55
C ALA A 71 3.53 3.02 4.09
N VAL A 72 2.54 3.59 3.38
CA VAL A 72 2.33 3.38 1.94
C VAL A 72 3.55 3.86 1.14
N GLY A 73 4.06 5.05 1.48
CA GLY A 73 5.28 5.62 0.89
C GLY A 73 6.49 4.70 1.04
N THR A 74 6.65 4.04 2.19
CA THR A 74 7.77 3.10 2.39
C THR A 74 7.63 1.85 1.53
N VAL A 75 6.43 1.24 1.48
CA VAL A 75 6.19 0.03 0.66
C VAL A 75 6.45 0.32 -0.82
N ASN A 76 6.15 1.54 -1.24
CA ASN A 76 6.22 1.97 -2.62
C ASN A 76 7.45 2.85 -2.90
N PHE A 77 8.47 2.87 -2.03
CA PHE A 77 9.71 3.64 -2.26
C PHE A 77 9.50 5.12 -2.62
N ALA A 78 8.47 5.77 -2.08
CA ALA A 78 8.20 7.20 -2.28
C ALA A 78 9.32 8.10 -1.76
N PHE A 79 10.18 7.60 -0.89
CA PHE A 79 11.32 8.34 -0.33
C PHE A 79 12.62 8.12 -1.09
N ASP A 80 12.59 7.32 -2.17
CA ASP A 80 13.72 7.15 -3.07
C ASP A 80 13.66 8.20 -4.18
N LYS A 81 14.65 9.11 -4.19
CA LYS A 81 14.77 10.20 -5.18
C LYS A 81 14.96 9.73 -6.62
N SER A 82 15.31 8.46 -6.84
CA SER A 82 15.44 7.88 -8.18
C SER A 82 14.09 7.52 -8.82
N LEU A 83 13.00 7.53 -8.04
CA LEU A 83 11.67 7.17 -8.49
C LEU A 83 10.77 8.41 -8.64
N THR A 84 9.70 8.24 -9.43
CA THR A 84 8.67 9.26 -9.61
C THR A 84 7.28 8.65 -9.37
N PRO A 85 6.40 9.30 -8.58
CA PRO A 85 6.69 10.48 -7.75
C PRO A 85 7.55 10.10 -6.54
N HIS A 86 8.29 11.08 -6.01
CA HIS A 86 9.03 10.96 -4.75
C HIS A 86 8.78 12.18 -3.86
N ILE A 87 8.92 11.98 -2.56
CA ILE A 87 8.82 13.00 -1.51
C ILE A 87 9.98 12.84 -0.53
N THR A 88 10.26 13.90 0.24
CA THR A 88 11.17 13.78 1.37
C THR A 88 10.40 13.55 2.66
N PHE A 89 11.06 12.96 3.66
CA PHE A 89 10.47 12.85 4.99
C PHE A 89 10.28 14.24 5.63
N ASP A 90 11.08 15.24 5.28
CA ASP A 90 10.88 16.63 5.72
C ASP A 90 9.60 17.24 5.16
N THR A 91 9.30 17.02 3.87
CA THR A 91 8.04 17.44 3.25
C THR A 91 6.84 16.86 4.01
N LEU A 92 6.88 15.56 4.29
CA LEU A 92 5.81 14.89 5.03
C LEU A 92 5.68 15.42 6.47
N ALA A 93 6.80 15.57 7.18
CA ALA A 93 6.81 16.08 8.55
C ALA A 93 6.26 17.50 8.65
N SER A 94 6.71 18.38 7.76
CA SER A 94 6.29 19.78 7.70
C SER A 94 4.81 19.92 7.33
N HIS A 95 4.32 19.18 6.34
CA HIS A 95 2.92 19.25 5.91
C HIS A 95 1.95 18.92 7.06
N PHE A 96 2.25 17.89 7.84
CA PHE A 96 1.40 17.49 8.98
C PHE A 96 1.72 18.23 10.28
N GLY A 97 2.79 19.03 10.34
CA GLY A 97 3.26 19.69 11.56
C GLY A 97 3.67 18.70 12.66
N LEU A 98 4.26 17.56 12.29
CA LEU A 98 4.62 16.47 13.21
C LEU A 98 6.11 16.15 13.15
N SER A 99 6.68 15.65 14.25
CA SER A 99 8.05 15.17 14.24
C SER A 99 8.20 13.89 13.41
N LYS A 100 9.36 13.72 12.74
CA LYS A 100 9.69 12.48 12.01
C LYS A 100 9.58 11.23 12.90
N SER A 101 9.99 11.33 14.16
CA SER A 101 9.88 10.23 15.13
C SER A 101 8.42 9.84 15.38
N THR A 102 7.53 10.81 15.56
CA THR A 102 6.08 10.57 15.73
C THR A 102 5.50 9.85 14.51
N ILE A 103 5.83 10.32 13.31
CA ILE A 103 5.34 9.71 12.05
C ILE A 103 5.91 8.30 11.88
N GLY A 104 7.23 8.13 12.05
CA GLY A 104 7.90 6.84 11.90
C GLY A 104 7.37 5.79 12.88
N ASN A 105 7.16 6.17 14.15
CA ASN A 105 6.59 5.27 15.16
C ASN A 105 5.15 4.88 14.82
N LYS A 106 4.32 5.83 14.36
CA LYS A 106 2.95 5.53 13.93
C LYS A 106 2.93 4.65 12.68
N SER A 107 3.79 4.92 11.71
CA SER A 107 3.95 4.12 10.49
C SER A 107 4.36 2.69 10.80
N LYS A 108 5.33 2.50 11.71
CA LYS A 108 5.71 1.16 12.19
C LYS A 108 4.52 0.45 12.85
N ALA A 109 3.81 1.10 13.77
CA ALA A 109 2.64 0.51 14.41
C ALA A 109 1.54 0.10 13.41
N ILE A 110 1.32 0.90 12.36
CA ILE A 110 0.40 0.55 11.26
C ILE A 110 0.87 -0.72 10.55
N ARG A 111 2.14 -0.75 10.14
CA ARG A 111 2.72 -1.90 9.44
C ARG A 111 2.66 -3.17 10.29
N ASP A 112 3.00 -3.09 11.57
CA ASP A 112 2.93 -4.23 12.49
C ASP A 112 1.48 -4.72 12.66
N THR A 113 0.51 -3.80 12.82
CA THR A 113 -0.92 -4.11 12.99
C THR A 113 -1.53 -4.79 11.76
N LEU A 114 -1.11 -4.35 10.57
CA LEU A 114 -1.60 -4.86 9.29
C LEU A 114 -0.72 -5.98 8.72
N LYS A 115 0.38 -6.32 9.40
CA LYS A 115 1.42 -7.26 8.95
C LYS A 115 1.97 -6.90 7.56
N VAL A 116 2.14 -5.61 7.30
CA VAL A 116 2.68 -5.09 6.04
C VAL A 116 4.14 -5.48 5.92
N GLY A 117 4.45 -6.32 4.94
CA GLY A 117 5.81 -6.76 4.62
C GLY A 117 6.61 -5.75 3.80
N LEU A 118 7.85 -6.12 3.48
CA LEU A 118 8.64 -5.43 2.48
C LEU A 118 8.01 -5.62 1.09
N MET A 119 7.84 -4.53 0.32
CA MET A 119 7.25 -4.55 -1.02
C MET A 119 5.93 -5.34 -1.07
N ASP A 120 5.12 -5.22 -0.02
CA ASP A 120 3.90 -5.99 0.13
C ASP A 120 2.96 -5.78 -1.08
N PRO A 121 2.66 -6.85 -1.86
CA PRO A 121 1.85 -6.74 -3.06
C PRO A 121 0.46 -6.16 -2.77
N ASP A 122 -0.10 -6.43 -1.59
CA ASP A 122 -1.44 -5.96 -1.25
C ASP A 122 -1.48 -4.45 -0.94
N TRP A 123 -0.31 -3.80 -0.79
CA TRP A 123 -0.15 -2.35 -0.56
C TRP A 123 0.69 -1.67 -1.64
N THR A 124 0.94 -2.36 -2.75
CA THR A 124 1.69 -1.82 -3.89
C THR A 124 0.75 -1.03 -4.80
N ILE A 125 1.17 0.16 -5.24
CA ILE A 125 0.42 0.95 -6.22
C ILE A 125 0.41 0.26 -7.59
N PRO A 126 -0.67 0.40 -8.40
CA PRO A 126 -0.79 -0.31 -9.68
C PRO A 126 0.40 -0.10 -10.62
N SER A 127 0.89 1.14 -10.78
CA SER A 127 2.05 1.46 -11.62
C SER A 127 3.36 0.75 -11.24
N ARG A 128 3.46 0.21 -10.01
CA ARG A 128 4.66 -0.48 -9.53
C ARG A 128 4.53 -1.99 -9.47
N ILE A 129 3.34 -2.54 -9.70
CA ILE A 129 3.10 -3.99 -9.54
C ILE A 129 4.00 -4.83 -10.46
N ASP A 130 4.27 -4.34 -11.67
CA ASP A 130 5.12 -5.01 -12.66
C ASP A 130 6.57 -5.08 -12.19
N SER A 131 7.04 -4.05 -11.51
CA SER A 131 8.40 -3.97 -10.97
C SER A 131 8.56 -4.64 -9.60
N ASN A 132 7.46 -5.05 -8.94
CA ASN A 132 7.49 -5.59 -7.60
C ASN A 132 7.77 -7.11 -7.62
N PRO A 133 8.97 -7.60 -7.23
CA PRO A 133 9.28 -9.02 -7.26
C PRO A 133 8.33 -9.84 -6.38
N MET A 134 7.92 -9.32 -5.21
CA MET A 134 7.06 -10.04 -4.26
C MET A 134 5.66 -10.32 -4.83
N ALA A 135 5.21 -9.54 -5.81
CA ALA A 135 3.93 -9.77 -6.49
C ALA A 135 3.98 -10.95 -7.47
N TRP A 136 5.19 -11.40 -7.84
CA TRP A 136 5.41 -12.42 -8.87
C TRP A 136 6.09 -13.69 -8.34
N MET A 137 6.57 -13.70 -7.10
CA MET A 137 7.19 -14.88 -6.51
C MET A 137 6.13 -15.95 -6.17
N ILE A 138 6.22 -17.11 -6.82
CA ILE A 138 5.38 -18.28 -6.55
C ILE A 138 6.22 -19.45 -6.04
N SER A 139 5.60 -20.34 -5.27
CA SER A 139 6.19 -21.63 -4.92
C SER A 139 5.66 -22.71 -5.87
N PHE A 140 6.56 -23.40 -6.56
CA PHE A 140 6.25 -24.51 -7.45
C PHE A 140 7.21 -25.67 -7.14
N ASN A 141 6.66 -26.83 -6.77
CA ASN A 141 7.42 -28.01 -6.36
C ASN A 141 8.48 -27.75 -5.28
N GLY A 142 8.18 -26.87 -4.31
CA GLY A 142 9.11 -26.53 -3.22
C GLY A 142 10.19 -25.51 -3.59
N PHE A 143 10.26 -25.06 -4.86
CA PHE A 143 11.16 -24.02 -5.31
C PHE A 143 10.42 -22.69 -5.44
N VAL A 144 11.09 -21.61 -5.04
CA VAL A 144 10.58 -20.24 -5.19
C VAL A 144 11.08 -19.69 -6.52
N MET A 145 10.18 -19.23 -7.38
CA MET A 145 10.52 -18.69 -8.69
C MET A 145 9.66 -17.48 -9.05
N ASP A 146 10.16 -16.64 -9.95
CA ASP A 146 9.38 -15.57 -10.56
C ASP A 146 8.44 -16.15 -11.62
N ALA A 147 7.13 -15.99 -11.41
CA ALA A 147 6.10 -16.52 -12.30
C ALA A 147 6.19 -15.97 -13.72
N ARG A 148 6.73 -14.76 -13.93
CA ARG A 148 6.93 -14.18 -15.27
C ARG A 148 7.94 -14.96 -16.12
N ASN A 149 8.78 -15.74 -15.45
CA ASN A 149 9.78 -16.59 -16.08
C ASN A 149 9.30 -18.05 -16.16
N ALA A 150 8.12 -18.37 -15.62
CA ALA A 150 7.56 -19.71 -15.67
C ALA A 150 6.95 -20.03 -17.05
N PRO A 151 6.91 -21.31 -17.45
CA PRO A 151 6.12 -21.77 -18.59
C PRO A 151 4.66 -21.28 -18.55
N ARG A 152 4.05 -21.08 -19.72
CA ARG A 152 2.71 -20.47 -19.82
C ARG A 152 1.63 -21.19 -19.00
N HIS A 153 1.61 -22.51 -19.02
CA HIS A 153 0.65 -23.30 -18.23
C HIS A 153 0.78 -23.09 -16.72
N ILE A 154 1.99 -22.78 -16.22
CA ILE A 154 2.22 -22.43 -14.80
C ILE A 154 1.73 -21.02 -14.51
N GLN A 155 1.96 -20.06 -15.42
CA GLN A 155 1.42 -18.69 -15.28
C GLN A 155 -0.11 -18.72 -15.19
N GLU A 156 -0.76 -19.48 -16.07
CA GLU A 156 -2.22 -19.64 -16.09
C GLU A 156 -2.74 -20.29 -14.82
N ALA A 157 -2.09 -21.35 -14.34
CA ALA A 157 -2.43 -21.97 -13.07
C ALA A 157 -2.23 -21.02 -11.88
N ALA A 158 -1.16 -20.23 -11.87
CA ALA A 158 -0.88 -19.26 -10.82
C ALA A 158 -1.92 -18.13 -10.81
N PHE A 159 -2.28 -17.61 -11.99
CA PHE A 159 -3.31 -16.57 -12.11
C PHE A 159 -4.69 -17.10 -11.69
N ALA A 160 -5.08 -18.29 -12.13
CA ALA A 160 -6.35 -18.92 -11.74
C ALA A 160 -6.46 -19.14 -10.22
N LYS A 161 -5.32 -19.33 -9.53
CA LYS A 161 -5.25 -19.46 -8.07
C LYS A 161 -5.09 -18.12 -7.34
N GLY A 162 -5.03 -16.99 -8.05
CA GLY A 162 -4.81 -15.67 -7.48
C GLY A 162 -3.41 -15.45 -6.90
N LEU A 163 -2.41 -16.24 -7.33
CA LEU A 163 -1.03 -16.16 -6.85
C LEU A 163 -0.21 -15.08 -7.56
N ILE A 164 -0.68 -14.60 -8.70
CA ILE A 164 -0.10 -13.48 -9.45
C ILE A 164 -1.20 -12.49 -9.82
N PRO A 165 -0.89 -11.20 -9.97
CA PRO A 165 -1.92 -10.16 -10.15
C PRO A 165 -2.64 -10.26 -11.50
N TYR A 166 -1.93 -10.70 -12.54
CA TYR A 166 -2.48 -10.91 -13.88
C TYR A 166 -1.58 -11.85 -14.70
N LEU A 167 -2.08 -12.30 -15.85
CA LEU A 167 -1.29 -13.09 -16.79
C LEU A 167 -0.27 -12.20 -17.52
N PRO A 168 1.05 -12.42 -17.35
CA PRO A 168 2.05 -11.63 -18.04
C PRO A 168 1.95 -11.86 -19.56
N ALA A 169 2.44 -10.89 -20.33
CA ALA A 169 2.53 -11.03 -21.79
C ALA A 169 3.35 -12.27 -22.16
N PRO A 170 3.01 -12.96 -23.26
CA PRO A 170 3.88 -14.00 -23.82
C PRO A 170 5.27 -13.42 -24.04
N ARG A 171 6.31 -14.19 -23.76
CA ARG A 171 7.64 -13.83 -24.25
C ARG A 171 7.66 -14.06 -25.75
N ASP A 172 8.17 -13.09 -26.49
CA ASP A 172 8.63 -13.34 -27.85
C ASP A 172 9.81 -14.33 -27.74
N GLU A 173 9.72 -15.47 -28.43
CA GLU A 173 10.81 -16.46 -28.54
C GLU A 173 11.93 -15.95 -29.45
#